data_AF-A0A396TRI9-F1
#
_entry.id   AF-A0A396TRI9-F1
#
_cell.length_a   1.000
_cell.length_b   1.000
_cell.length_c   1.000
_cell.angle_alpha   90.00
_cell.angle_beta   90.00
_cell.angle_gamma   90.00
#
_symmetry.space_group_name_H-M   'P 1'
#
loop_
_entity.id
_entity.type
_entity.pdbx_description
1 polymer ?
#
loop_
_entity_poly.entity_id
_entity_poly.type
_entity_poly.pdbx_seq_one_letter_code
_entity_poly.pdbx_strand_id
1 'polypeptide(L)'
;MLFTRLRQYILNKNYGSFLLEFCLLVLGVYLSLQVNEWQINRENRSLELQYLERLENDFTKSHEALVDNIQRIESSLEKLAFGLTILTKDKRNDDDYQKVFDALQGSSITGNFSVFLGTFEELKDTGYMRLIESTEIRDNLGNVWQKRMAISQINEIRNLLRSNTFPVMAKYIKPIEGNKITFDSDLVEQDPRELYVAMSIIRTNLKNDLNDSIELLEFVIKSLTAIRKSIKVKK
;
A
#
# COMPACT_ATOMS: atom_id res chain seq x y z
N MET A 1 61.41 -52.01 24.14
CA MET A 1 61.55 -52.28 22.69
C MET A 1 60.36 -51.78 21.86
N LEU A 2 59.12 -51.81 22.35
CA LEU A 2 57.96 -51.25 21.63
C LEU A 2 58.04 -49.72 21.52
N PHE A 3 58.44 -49.04 22.60
CA PHE A 3 58.64 -47.58 22.62
C PHE A 3 59.76 -47.09 21.70
N THR A 4 60.83 -47.86 21.52
CA THR A 4 61.92 -47.48 20.61
C THR A 4 61.51 -47.64 19.15
N ARG A 5 60.71 -48.66 18.82
CA ARG A 5 60.11 -48.83 17.48
C ARG A 5 59.04 -47.79 17.20
N LEU A 6 58.20 -47.44 18.18
CA LEU A 6 57.20 -46.37 18.07
C LEU A 6 57.86 -45.01 17.84
N ARG A 7 58.95 -44.73 18.59
CA ARG A 7 59.76 -43.52 18.42
C ARG A 7 60.41 -43.46 17.04
N GLN A 8 60.96 -44.56 16.52
CA GLN A 8 61.49 -44.61 15.15
C GLN A 8 60.40 -44.48 14.08
N TYR A 9 59.20 -45.02 14.31
CA TYR A 9 58.05 -44.91 13.40
C TYR A 9 57.51 -43.47 13.30
N ILE A 10 57.57 -42.75 14.42
CA ILE A 10 57.19 -41.33 14.56
C ILE A 10 58.29 -40.42 13.96
N LEU A 11 59.57 -40.72 14.20
CA LEU A 11 60.71 -39.93 13.72
C LEU A 11 60.99 -40.06 12.21
N ASN A 12 60.55 -41.15 11.57
CA ASN A 12 60.76 -41.39 10.13
C ASN A 12 59.62 -40.88 9.22
N LYS A 13 58.58 -40.25 9.77
CA LYS A 13 57.56 -39.59 8.94
C LYS A 13 57.96 -38.14 8.67
N ASN A 14 57.96 -37.76 7.39
CA ASN A 14 57.99 -36.35 6.99
C ASN A 14 56.71 -35.67 7.49
N TYR A 15 56.71 -35.14 8.72
CA TYR A 15 55.60 -34.37 9.30
C TYR A 15 55.14 -33.23 8.39
N GLY A 16 56.06 -32.67 7.60
CA GLY A 16 55.74 -31.69 6.56
C GLY A 16 54.79 -32.24 5.49
N SER A 17 54.94 -33.50 5.07
CA SER A 17 54.04 -34.15 4.09
C SER A 17 52.64 -34.31 4.67
N PHE A 18 52.52 -34.78 5.92
CA PHE A 18 51.24 -34.96 6.58
C PHE A 18 50.50 -33.64 6.83
N LEU A 19 51.23 -32.60 7.28
CA LEU A 19 50.66 -31.25 7.42
C LEU A 19 50.20 -30.68 6.08
N LEU A 20 50.98 -30.89 5.03
CA LEU A 20 50.64 -30.41 3.69
C LEU A 20 49.41 -31.15 3.12
N GLU A 21 49.32 -32.47 3.29
CA GLU A 21 48.14 -33.28 2.95
C GLU A 21 46.89 -32.83 3.72
N PHE A 22 47.01 -32.58 5.03
CA PHE A 22 45.91 -32.07 5.84
C PHE A 22 45.47 -30.66 5.40
N CYS A 23 46.40 -29.75 5.16
CA CYS A 23 46.11 -28.41 4.66
C CYS A 23 45.42 -28.46 3.29
N LEU A 24 45.86 -29.33 2.37
CA LEU A 24 45.21 -29.51 1.07
C LEU A 24 43.77 -30.02 1.21
N LEU A 25 43.52 -30.97 2.11
CA LEU A 25 42.18 -31.47 2.40
C LEU A 25 41.27 -30.37 2.95
N VAL A 26 41.74 -29.61 3.94
CA VAL A 26 40.98 -28.52 4.55
C VAL A 26 40.70 -27.41 3.52
N LEU A 27 41.71 -27.03 2.72
CA LEU A 27 41.54 -26.05 1.64
C LEU A 27 40.56 -26.53 0.57
N GLY A 28 40.59 -27.82 0.21
CA GLY A 28 39.65 -28.41 -0.75
C GLY A 28 38.20 -28.29 -0.27
N VAL A 29 37.92 -28.68 0.97
CA VAL A 29 36.57 -28.55 1.57
C VAL A 29 36.16 -27.09 1.70
N TYR A 30 37.06 -26.24 2.19
CA TYR A 30 36.79 -24.80 2.34
C TYR A 30 36.46 -24.14 1.00
N LEU A 31 37.26 -24.37 -0.05
CA LEU A 31 36.99 -23.85 -1.39
C LEU A 31 35.66 -24.37 -1.95
N SER A 32 35.34 -25.65 -1.71
CA SER A 32 34.06 -26.21 -2.15
C SER A 32 32.87 -25.52 -1.48
N LEU A 33 32.95 -25.22 -0.19
CA LEU A 33 31.91 -24.47 0.53
C LEU A 33 31.81 -23.04 0.00
N GLN A 34 32.96 -22.39 -0.23
CA GLN A 34 32.98 -21.01 -0.73
C GLN A 34 32.40 -20.87 -2.13
N VAL A 35 32.68 -21.81 -3.04
CA VAL A 35 32.07 -21.85 -4.37
C VAL A 35 30.56 -22.05 -4.28
N ASN A 36 30.09 -22.92 -3.37
CA ASN A 36 28.67 -23.15 -3.15
C ASN A 36 27.96 -21.91 -2.58
N GLU A 37 28.54 -21.24 -1.58
CA GLU A 37 27.99 -19.99 -1.03
C GLU A 37 27.96 -18.89 -2.08
N TRP A 38 28.99 -18.78 -2.93
CA TRP A 38 29.01 -17.82 -4.02
C TRP A 38 27.89 -18.07 -5.05
N GLN A 39 27.65 -19.33 -5.43
CA GLN A 39 26.57 -19.69 -6.34
C GLN A 39 25.20 -19.34 -5.74
N ILE A 40 24.95 -19.71 -4.48
CA ILE A 40 23.69 -19.39 -3.78
C ILE A 40 23.50 -17.87 -3.67
N ASN A 41 24.54 -17.11 -3.34
CA ASN A 41 24.47 -15.65 -3.26
C ASN A 41 24.17 -15.01 -4.62
N ARG A 42 24.72 -15.56 -5.71
CA ARG A 42 24.41 -15.10 -7.06
C ARG A 42 22.95 -15.35 -7.43
N GLU A 43 22.43 -16.53 -7.12
CA GLU A 43 21.02 -16.87 -7.34
C GLU A 43 20.09 -15.99 -6.50
N ASN A 44 20.40 -15.80 -5.22
CA ASN A 44 19.63 -14.92 -4.32
C ASN A 44 19.59 -13.47 -4.82
N ARG A 45 20.72 -12.93 -5.32
CA ARG A 45 20.75 -11.59 -5.91
C ARG A 45 19.89 -11.47 -7.17
N SER A 46 19.87 -12.51 -8.00
CA SER A 46 19.00 -12.56 -9.18
C SER A 46 17.52 -12.61 -8.80
N LEU A 47 17.17 -13.40 -7.79
CA LEU A 47 15.80 -13.48 -7.26
C LEU A 47 15.38 -12.17 -6.59
N GLU A 48 16.25 -11.55 -5.80
CA GLU A 48 16.00 -10.25 -5.20
C GLU A 48 15.70 -9.19 -6.26
N LEU A 49 16.50 -9.12 -7.33
CA LEU A 49 16.26 -8.17 -8.43
C LEU A 49 14.88 -8.38 -9.08
N GLN A 50 14.48 -9.63 -9.32
CA GLN A 50 13.16 -9.96 -9.85
C GLN A 50 12.03 -9.51 -8.91
N TYR A 51 12.18 -9.73 -7.60
CA TYR A 51 11.22 -9.24 -6.61
C TYR A 51 11.18 -7.72 -6.54
N LEU A 52 12.32 -7.04 -6.62
CA LEU A 52 12.38 -5.58 -6.63
C LEU A 52 11.67 -4.99 -7.86
N GLU A 53 11.85 -5.56 -9.06
CA GLU A 53 11.17 -5.11 -10.27
C GLU A 53 9.65 -5.33 -10.20
N ARG A 54 9.22 -6.46 -9.62
CA ARG A 54 7.79 -6.73 -9.38
C ARG A 54 7.20 -5.77 -8.34
N LEU A 55 7.92 -5.49 -7.26
CA LEU A 55 7.53 -4.48 -6.28
C LEU A 55 7.47 -3.09 -6.93
N GLU A 56 8.42 -2.71 -7.78
CA GLU A 56 8.36 -1.43 -8.50
C GLU A 56 7.06 -1.29 -9.30
N ASN A 57 6.67 -2.33 -10.02
CA ASN A 57 5.42 -2.35 -10.78
C ASN A 57 4.18 -2.25 -9.89
N ASP A 58 4.12 -3.02 -8.80
CA ASP A 58 3.01 -2.97 -7.83
C ASP A 58 2.86 -1.57 -7.20
N PHE A 59 3.98 -0.98 -6.77
CA PHE A 59 3.98 0.35 -6.15
C PHE A 59 3.75 1.49 -7.15
N THR A 60 4.12 1.32 -8.41
CA THR A 60 3.79 2.29 -9.48
C THR A 60 2.28 2.32 -9.73
N LYS A 61 1.63 1.16 -9.86
CA LYS A 61 0.16 1.08 -9.98
C LYS A 61 -0.55 1.63 -8.74
N SER A 62 0.00 1.37 -7.56
CA SER A 62 -0.54 1.91 -6.30
C SER A 62 -0.49 3.43 -6.27
N HIS A 63 0.63 4.01 -6.72
CA HIS A 63 0.79 5.45 -6.82
C HIS A 63 -0.26 6.07 -7.76
N GLU A 64 -0.40 5.53 -8.98
CA GLU A 64 -1.38 6.00 -9.97
C GLU A 64 -2.81 5.94 -9.42
N ALA A 65 -3.21 4.79 -8.84
CA ALA A 65 -4.54 4.60 -8.28
C ALA A 65 -4.84 5.57 -7.12
N LEU A 66 -3.86 5.85 -6.27
CA LEU A 66 -4.02 6.79 -5.15
C LEU A 66 -4.11 8.23 -5.62
N VAL A 67 -3.31 8.65 -6.61
CA VAL A 67 -3.38 10.00 -7.19
C VAL A 67 -4.76 10.24 -7.82
N ASP A 68 -5.25 9.28 -8.62
CA ASP A 68 -6.58 9.39 -9.24
C ASP A 68 -7.70 9.44 -8.18
N ASN A 69 -7.57 8.65 -7.12
CA ASN A 69 -8.53 8.66 -6.02
C ASN A 69 -8.54 10.01 -5.26
N ILE A 70 -7.36 10.57 -4.97
CA ILE A 70 -7.21 11.88 -4.32
C ILE A 70 -7.94 12.96 -5.14
N GLN A 71 -7.69 13.04 -6.45
CA GLN A 71 -8.32 14.02 -7.33
C GLN A 71 -9.86 13.89 -7.33
N ARG A 72 -10.37 12.65 -7.34
CA ARG A 72 -11.83 12.39 -7.26
C ARG A 72 -12.42 12.85 -5.93
N ILE A 73 -11.73 12.61 -4.82
CA ILE A 73 -12.18 13.05 -3.48
C ILE A 73 -12.17 14.58 -3.40
N GLU A 74 -11.12 15.23 -3.87
CA GLU A 74 -11.01 16.69 -3.89
C GLU A 74 -12.15 17.34 -4.67
N SER A 75 -12.44 16.85 -5.88
CA SER A 75 -13.57 17.32 -6.68
C SER A 75 -14.92 17.10 -5.99
N SER A 76 -15.10 15.98 -5.29
CA SER A 76 -16.32 15.74 -4.50
C SER A 76 -16.45 16.70 -3.32
N LEU A 77 -15.36 16.94 -2.59
CA LEU A 77 -15.32 17.85 -1.45
C LEU A 77 -15.65 19.29 -1.85
N GLU A 78 -15.20 19.73 -3.03
CA GLU A 78 -15.53 21.03 -3.61
C GLU A 78 -17.04 21.13 -3.87
N LYS A 79 -17.63 20.16 -4.58
CA LYS A 79 -19.08 20.11 -4.86
C LYS A 79 -19.89 20.10 -3.56
N LEU A 80 -19.49 19.29 -2.59
CA LEU A 80 -20.15 19.23 -1.28
C LEU A 80 -20.07 20.55 -0.52
N ALA A 81 -18.93 21.25 -0.57
CA ALA A 81 -18.79 22.55 0.07
C ALA A 81 -19.73 23.60 -0.55
N PHE A 82 -19.84 23.63 -1.88
CA PHE A 82 -20.78 24.51 -2.57
C PHE A 82 -22.24 24.16 -2.23
N GLY A 83 -22.63 22.89 -2.31
CA GLY A 83 -23.99 22.47 -2.00
C GLY A 83 -24.40 22.78 -0.55
N LEU A 84 -23.51 22.53 0.41
CA LEU A 84 -23.75 22.88 1.83
C LEU A 84 -23.94 24.39 2.03
N THR A 85 -23.18 25.23 1.31
CA THR A 85 -23.32 26.70 1.39
C THR A 85 -24.66 27.16 0.82
N ILE A 86 -25.19 26.49 -0.20
CA ILE A 86 -26.50 26.80 -0.77
C ILE A 86 -27.63 26.38 0.17
N LEU A 87 -27.46 25.26 0.88
CA LEU A 87 -28.42 24.82 1.89
C LEU A 87 -28.55 25.79 3.08
N THR A 88 -27.62 26.72 3.28
CA THR A 88 -27.74 27.76 4.32
C THR A 88 -28.39 29.06 3.84
N LYS A 89 -28.79 29.17 2.56
CA LYS A 89 -29.47 30.37 2.04
C LYS A 89 -30.93 30.43 2.49
N ASP A 90 -31.43 31.65 2.71
CA ASP A 90 -32.85 31.90 3.04
C ASP A 90 -33.79 31.70 1.85
N LYS A 91 -33.30 31.89 0.61
CA LYS A 91 -34.03 31.68 -0.64
C LYS A 91 -33.11 31.07 -1.68
N ARG A 92 -33.64 30.13 -2.47
CA ARG A 92 -32.91 29.40 -3.52
C ARG A 92 -33.62 29.55 -4.86
N ASN A 93 -32.86 29.53 -5.94
CA ASN A 93 -33.37 29.48 -7.32
C ASN A 93 -33.06 28.12 -7.97
N ASP A 94 -33.50 27.93 -9.21
CA ASP A 94 -33.30 26.65 -9.93
C ASP A 94 -31.82 26.26 -10.09
N ASP A 95 -30.94 27.22 -10.31
CA ASP A 95 -29.48 27.01 -10.37
C ASP A 95 -28.90 26.57 -9.01
N ASP A 96 -29.40 27.13 -7.92
CA ASP A 96 -29.04 26.71 -6.56
C ASP A 96 -29.44 25.26 -6.30
N TYR A 97 -30.66 24.85 -6.68
CA TYR A 97 -31.10 23.46 -6.54
C TYR A 97 -30.27 22.49 -7.38
N GLN A 98 -29.88 22.87 -8.60
CA GLN A 98 -29.00 22.06 -9.44
C GLN A 98 -27.64 21.84 -8.78
N LYS A 99 -27.05 22.87 -8.17
CA LYS A 99 -25.77 22.75 -7.45
C LYS A 99 -25.88 21.86 -6.20
N VAL A 100 -27.00 21.89 -5.49
CA VAL A 100 -27.25 20.96 -4.38
C VAL A 100 -27.38 19.52 -4.91
N PHE A 101 -28.03 19.33 -6.04
CA PHE A 101 -28.12 18.02 -6.69
C PHE A 101 -26.75 17.50 -7.16
N ASP A 102 -25.89 18.36 -7.71
CA ASP A 102 -24.52 17.99 -8.08
C ASP A 102 -23.67 17.62 -6.85
N ALA A 103 -23.88 18.32 -5.74
CA ALA A 103 -23.26 18.00 -4.46
C ALA A 103 -23.77 16.65 -3.90
N LEU A 104 -25.06 16.36 -4.07
CA LEU A 104 -25.67 15.08 -3.70
C LEU A 104 -25.09 13.93 -4.53
N GLN A 105 -24.88 14.12 -5.84
CA GLN A 105 -24.19 13.13 -6.68
C GLN A 105 -22.74 12.93 -6.21
N GLY A 106 -22.04 14.01 -5.88
CA GLY A 106 -20.69 13.97 -5.30
C GLY A 106 -20.63 13.17 -3.98
N SER A 107 -21.71 13.19 -3.19
CA SER A 107 -21.81 12.46 -1.93
C SER A 107 -21.77 10.92 -2.07
N SER A 108 -21.99 10.40 -3.29
CA SER A 108 -21.92 8.97 -3.59
C SER A 108 -20.47 8.45 -3.72
N ILE A 109 -19.47 9.33 -3.73
CA ILE A 109 -18.06 8.93 -3.78
C ILE A 109 -17.63 8.47 -2.38
N THR A 110 -16.90 7.35 -2.35
CA THR A 110 -16.22 6.82 -1.15
C THR A 110 -14.72 6.75 -1.40
N GLY A 111 -13.91 6.88 -0.36
CA GLY A 111 -12.47 6.67 -0.46
C GLY A 111 -12.14 5.27 -0.95
N ASN A 112 -11.30 5.19 -1.99
CA ASN A 112 -10.73 3.94 -2.49
C ASN A 112 -9.23 3.89 -2.16
N PHE A 113 -8.85 2.98 -1.26
CA PHE A 113 -7.48 2.81 -0.77
C PHE A 113 -6.78 1.63 -1.46
N SER A 114 -6.80 1.63 -2.79
CA SER A 114 -6.23 0.56 -3.61
C SER A 114 -4.70 0.61 -3.59
N VAL A 115 -4.09 -0.32 -2.86
CA VAL A 115 -2.64 -0.59 -2.89
C VAL A 115 -2.43 -2.02 -3.36
N PHE A 116 -1.60 -2.19 -4.38
CA PHE A 116 -1.22 -3.47 -4.93
C PHE A 116 -0.10 -4.06 -4.07
N LEU A 117 -0.41 -5.14 -3.37
CA LEU A 117 0.52 -5.80 -2.43
C LEU A 117 0.83 -7.25 -2.82
N GLY A 118 0.52 -7.67 -4.05
CA GLY A 118 0.67 -9.07 -4.47
C GLY A 118 2.10 -9.60 -4.28
N THR A 119 3.11 -8.81 -4.65
CA THR A 119 4.50 -9.21 -4.44
C THR A 119 4.91 -9.18 -2.96
N PHE A 120 4.39 -8.24 -2.18
CA PHE A 120 4.62 -8.19 -0.72
C PHE A 120 4.01 -9.41 -0.01
N GLU A 121 2.79 -9.78 -0.37
CA GLU A 121 2.08 -10.93 0.19
C GLU A 121 2.81 -12.23 -0.14
N GLU A 122 3.29 -12.39 -1.37
CA GLU A 122 4.14 -13.53 -1.75
C GLU A 122 5.43 -13.59 -0.92
N LEU A 123 6.16 -12.48 -0.79
CA LEU A 123 7.39 -12.39 0.01
C LEU A 123 7.14 -12.74 1.50
N LYS A 124 5.98 -12.34 2.02
CA LYS A 124 5.55 -12.65 3.38
C LYS A 124 5.22 -14.13 3.54
N ASP A 125 4.43 -14.69 2.64
CA ASP A 125 3.90 -16.06 2.75
C ASP A 125 4.97 -17.13 2.48
N THR A 126 5.93 -16.82 1.59
CA THR A 126 7.07 -17.70 1.28
C THR A 126 8.24 -17.55 2.25
N GLY A 127 8.23 -16.54 3.12
CA GLY A 127 9.37 -16.20 3.98
C GLY A 127 10.58 -15.62 3.21
N TYR A 128 10.37 -15.20 1.96
CA TYR A 128 11.41 -14.60 1.11
C TYR A 128 11.67 -13.13 1.39
N MET A 129 11.00 -12.53 2.37
CA MET A 129 11.31 -11.17 2.84
C MET A 129 12.81 -10.97 3.15
N ARG A 130 13.51 -12.02 3.60
CA ARG A 130 14.97 -12.01 3.86
C ARG A 130 15.84 -11.86 2.61
N LEU A 131 15.31 -12.15 1.42
CA LEU A 131 16.02 -11.98 0.15
C LEU A 131 16.20 -10.51 -0.21
N ILE A 132 15.28 -9.64 0.24
CA ILE A 132 15.42 -8.20 0.08
C ILE A 132 16.52 -7.74 1.02
N GLU A 133 17.72 -7.43 0.54
CA GLU A 133 18.89 -7.11 1.38
C GLU A 133 18.68 -5.80 2.16
N SER A 134 18.04 -4.81 1.51
CA SER A 134 17.78 -3.49 2.09
C SER A 134 16.77 -3.54 3.25
N THR A 135 17.24 -3.24 4.47
CA THR A 135 16.39 -3.05 5.66
C THR A 135 15.35 -1.97 5.43
N GLU A 136 15.74 -0.85 4.80
CA GLU A 136 14.86 0.28 4.50
C GLU A 136 13.67 -0.16 3.63
N ILE A 137 13.90 -1.00 2.62
CA ILE A 137 12.80 -1.50 1.78
C ILE A 137 11.88 -2.39 2.61
N ARG A 138 12.42 -3.33 3.39
CA ARG A 138 11.59 -4.22 4.24
C ARG A 138 10.72 -3.42 5.22
N ASP A 139 11.29 -2.39 5.86
CA ASP A 139 10.57 -1.52 6.78
C ASP A 139 9.48 -0.73 6.06
N ASN A 140 9.80 -0.14 4.89
CA ASN A 140 8.83 0.59 4.08
C ASN A 140 7.66 -0.29 3.63
N LEU A 141 7.92 -1.53 3.19
CA LEU A 141 6.89 -2.50 2.83
C LEU A 141 5.97 -2.82 4.01
N GLY A 142 6.56 -3.05 5.19
CA GLY A 142 5.79 -3.25 6.43
C GLY A 142 4.92 -2.05 6.78
N ASN A 143 5.46 -0.83 6.66
CA ASN A 143 4.74 0.40 6.96
C ASN A 143 3.54 0.63 6.02
N VAL A 144 3.71 0.40 4.72
CA VAL A 144 2.62 0.49 3.74
C VAL A 144 1.50 -0.49 4.10
N TRP A 145 1.86 -1.74 4.40
CA TRP A 145 0.88 -2.75 4.79
C TRP A 145 0.14 -2.38 6.08
N GLN A 146 0.87 -1.95 7.13
CA GLN A 146 0.27 -1.52 8.39
C GLN A 146 -0.68 -0.33 8.20
N LYS A 147 -0.27 0.69 7.45
CA LYS A 147 -1.12 1.86 7.17
C LYS A 147 -2.36 1.47 6.37
N ARG A 148 -2.24 0.63 5.34
CA ARG A 148 -3.38 0.10 4.58
C ARG A 148 -4.36 -0.64 5.49
N MET A 149 -3.86 -1.49 6.40
CA MET A 149 -4.70 -2.23 7.35
C MET A 149 -5.44 -1.30 8.31
N ALA A 150 -4.74 -0.31 8.88
CA ALA A 150 -5.35 0.67 9.78
C ALA A 150 -6.45 1.49 9.08
N ILE A 151 -6.20 1.92 7.84
CA ILE A 151 -7.21 2.60 7.01
C ILE A 151 -8.42 1.68 6.78
N SER A 152 -8.20 0.41 6.42
CA SER A 152 -9.28 -0.54 6.15
C SER A 152 -10.23 -0.65 7.33
N GLN A 153 -9.70 -0.79 8.56
CA GLN A 153 -10.50 -0.89 9.78
C GLN A 153 -11.34 0.36 10.05
N ILE A 154 -10.76 1.56 9.90
CA ILE A 154 -11.48 2.80 10.14
C ILE A 154 -12.50 3.06 9.02
N ASN A 155 -12.19 2.67 7.77
CA ASN A 155 -13.07 2.87 6.63
C ASN A 155 -14.39 2.08 6.78
N GLU A 156 -14.36 0.90 7.41
CA GLU A 156 -15.59 0.16 7.73
C GLU A 156 -16.55 0.98 8.60
N ILE A 157 -16.03 1.63 9.66
CA ILE A 157 -16.83 2.50 10.53
C ILE A 157 -17.36 3.71 9.74
N ARG A 158 -16.53 4.34 8.91
CA ARG A 158 -16.96 5.47 8.07
C ARG A 158 -18.05 5.06 7.09
N ASN A 159 -17.96 3.87 6.50
CA ASN A 159 -18.98 3.34 5.59
C ASN A 159 -20.33 3.10 6.29
N LEU A 160 -20.33 2.67 7.55
CA LEU A 160 -21.56 2.59 8.36
C LEU A 160 -22.18 3.98 8.58
N LEU A 161 -21.35 4.98 8.91
CA LEU A 161 -21.83 6.36 9.06
C LEU A 161 -22.42 6.90 7.75
N ARG A 162 -21.78 6.64 6.60
CA ARG A 162 -22.32 7.01 5.28
C ARG A 162 -23.63 6.28 4.99
N SER A 163 -23.69 4.98 5.26
CA SER A 163 -24.90 4.16 5.04
C SER A 163 -26.12 4.73 5.76
N ASN A 164 -25.96 5.23 6.98
CA ASN A 164 -27.04 5.86 7.73
C ASN A 164 -27.52 7.20 7.14
N THR A 165 -26.70 7.86 6.29
CA THR A 165 -27.07 9.13 5.62
C THR A 165 -27.78 8.92 4.29
N PHE A 166 -27.59 7.78 3.62
CA PHE A 166 -28.22 7.53 2.32
C PHE A 166 -29.75 7.54 2.36
N PRO A 167 -30.44 6.95 3.36
CA PRO A 167 -31.90 7.05 3.47
C PRO A 167 -32.39 8.50 3.59
N VAL A 168 -31.64 9.36 4.29
CA VAL A 168 -31.97 10.78 4.41
C VAL A 168 -31.83 11.47 3.05
N MET A 169 -30.70 11.27 2.38
CA MET A 169 -30.43 11.87 1.07
C MET A 169 -31.41 11.39 -0.01
N ALA A 170 -31.85 10.13 0.05
CA ALA A 170 -32.81 9.55 -0.89
C ALA A 170 -34.21 10.19 -0.80
N LYS A 171 -34.61 10.75 0.35
CA LYS A 171 -35.89 11.48 0.49
C LYS A 171 -35.98 12.68 -0.46
N TYR A 172 -34.85 13.28 -0.79
CA TYR A 172 -34.76 14.49 -1.62
C TYR A 172 -34.53 14.19 -3.10
N ILE A 173 -34.63 12.92 -3.50
CA ILE A 173 -34.53 12.47 -4.89
C ILE A 173 -35.89 11.95 -5.32
N LYS A 174 -36.41 12.46 -6.44
CA LYS A 174 -37.65 11.96 -7.05
C LYS A 174 -37.40 11.40 -8.45
N PRO A 175 -38.05 10.29 -8.83
CA PRO A 175 -37.99 9.79 -10.20
C PRO A 175 -38.73 10.75 -11.14
N ILE A 176 -38.24 10.84 -12.37
CA ILE A 176 -38.94 11.45 -13.51
C ILE A 176 -39.10 10.39 -14.61
N GLU A 177 -39.80 10.71 -15.71
CA GLU A 177 -40.05 9.73 -16.79
C GLU A 177 -38.78 8.97 -17.22
N GLY A 178 -38.89 7.64 -17.25
CA GLY A 178 -37.80 6.70 -17.54
C GLY A 178 -36.93 6.38 -16.32
N ASN A 179 -35.64 6.08 -16.56
CA ASN A 179 -34.63 5.77 -15.52
C ASN A 179 -33.90 7.04 -15.04
N LYS A 180 -34.56 8.21 -15.09
CA LYS A 180 -33.95 9.48 -14.69
C LYS A 180 -34.47 9.88 -13.31
N ILE A 181 -33.61 10.54 -12.55
CA ILE A 181 -33.92 11.11 -11.24
C ILE A 181 -33.68 12.61 -11.25
N THR A 182 -34.42 13.32 -10.41
CA THR A 182 -34.22 14.76 -10.16
C THR A 182 -34.29 15.06 -8.67
N PHE A 183 -33.93 16.27 -8.31
CA PHE A 183 -33.93 16.75 -6.94
C PHE A 183 -35.31 17.31 -6.55
N ASP A 184 -35.79 16.99 -5.36
CA ASP A 184 -37.07 17.49 -4.88
C ASP A 184 -36.92 18.85 -4.18
N SER A 185 -36.87 19.92 -4.98
CA SER A 185 -36.68 21.30 -4.51
C SER A 185 -37.70 21.73 -3.45
N ASP A 186 -38.95 21.30 -3.58
CA ASP A 186 -40.03 21.68 -2.67
C ASP A 186 -39.80 21.14 -1.24
N LEU A 187 -39.30 19.91 -1.14
CA LEU A 187 -38.98 19.28 0.15
C LEU A 187 -37.76 19.93 0.82
N VAL A 188 -36.79 20.36 0.03
CA VAL A 188 -35.58 21.07 0.51
C VAL A 188 -35.93 22.43 1.08
N GLU A 189 -36.84 23.15 0.44
CA GLU A 189 -37.27 24.46 0.91
C GLU A 189 -38.04 24.35 2.24
N GLN A 190 -38.76 23.24 2.44
CA GLN A 190 -39.51 22.96 3.68
C GLN A 190 -38.60 22.53 4.84
N ASP A 191 -37.62 21.66 4.60
CA ASP A 191 -36.69 21.21 5.65
C ASP A 191 -35.29 20.87 5.10
N PRO A 192 -34.40 21.86 4.93
CA PRO A 192 -33.06 21.64 4.41
C PRO A 192 -32.09 21.06 5.45
N ARG A 193 -32.49 21.04 6.73
CA ARG A 193 -31.59 20.73 7.85
C ARG A 193 -31.18 19.27 7.88
N GLU A 194 -32.11 18.35 7.65
CA GLU A 194 -31.82 16.90 7.62
C GLU A 194 -30.81 16.59 6.51
N LEU A 195 -31.03 17.14 5.31
CA LEU A 195 -30.12 17.02 4.18
C LEU A 195 -28.74 17.65 4.47
N TYR A 196 -28.71 18.85 5.05
CA TYR A 196 -27.48 19.53 5.42
C TYR A 196 -26.63 18.69 6.38
N VAL A 197 -27.26 18.09 7.41
CA VAL A 197 -26.58 17.23 8.37
C VAL A 197 -26.02 15.98 7.68
N ALA A 198 -26.84 15.31 6.86
CA ALA A 198 -26.41 14.12 6.11
C ALA A 198 -25.20 14.42 5.20
N MET A 199 -25.27 15.49 4.40
CA MET A 199 -24.17 15.90 3.53
C MET A 199 -22.93 16.35 4.31
N SER A 200 -23.10 16.95 5.48
CA SER A 200 -21.99 17.35 6.36
C SER A 200 -21.23 16.15 6.92
N ILE A 201 -21.95 15.07 7.27
CA ILE A 201 -21.34 13.79 7.68
C ILE A 201 -20.53 13.20 6.53
N ILE A 202 -21.10 13.14 5.32
CA ILE A 202 -20.37 12.65 4.12
C ILE A 202 -19.11 13.48 3.88
N ARG A 203 -19.22 14.81 3.88
CA ARG A 203 -18.08 15.71 3.67
C ARG A 203 -16.98 15.49 4.71
N THR A 204 -17.35 15.31 5.98
CA THR A 204 -16.39 15.08 7.06
C THR A 204 -15.65 13.74 6.85
N ASN A 205 -16.40 12.68 6.52
CA ASN A 205 -15.82 11.39 6.22
C ASN A 205 -14.90 11.43 4.98
N LEU A 206 -15.26 12.16 3.93
CA LEU A 206 -14.42 12.33 2.74
C LEU A 206 -13.14 13.12 3.02
N LYS A 207 -13.17 14.11 3.91
CA LYS A 207 -11.93 14.79 4.35
C LYS A 207 -10.97 13.83 5.05
N ASN A 208 -11.50 12.94 5.89
CA ASN A 208 -10.68 11.93 6.54
C ASN A 208 -10.13 10.93 5.53
N ASP A 209 -10.94 10.51 4.54
CA ASP A 209 -10.46 9.64 3.46
C ASP A 209 -9.38 10.30 2.60
N LEU A 210 -9.49 11.60 2.33
CA LEU A 210 -8.48 12.36 1.61
C LEU A 210 -7.15 12.34 2.36
N ASN A 211 -7.17 12.67 3.65
CA ASN A 211 -5.96 12.66 4.49
C ASN A 211 -5.32 11.27 4.52
N ASP A 212 -6.11 10.22 4.72
CA ASP A 212 -5.61 8.85 4.70
C ASP A 212 -5.02 8.45 3.35
N SER A 213 -5.61 8.91 2.24
CA SER A 213 -5.11 8.65 0.89
C SER A 213 -3.77 9.36 0.64
N ILE A 214 -3.62 10.60 1.11
CA ILE A 214 -2.38 11.37 1.02
C ILE A 214 -1.28 10.70 1.85
N GLU A 215 -1.55 10.35 3.11
CA GLU A 215 -0.58 9.66 3.95
C GLU A 215 -0.15 8.32 3.34
N LEU A 216 -1.09 7.53 2.83
CA LEU A 216 -0.78 6.26 2.18
C LEU A 216 0.06 6.45 0.91
N LEU A 217 -0.22 7.51 0.13
CA LEU A 217 0.57 7.87 -1.05
C LEU A 217 2.01 8.23 -0.67
N GLU A 218 2.24 8.93 0.43
CA GLU A 218 3.60 9.23 0.92
C GLU A 218 4.40 7.95 1.22
N PHE A 219 3.78 6.97 1.90
CA PHE A 219 4.41 5.67 2.15
C PHE A 219 4.73 4.92 0.84
N VAL A 220 3.82 4.97 -0.13
CA VAL A 220 4.01 4.37 -1.46
C VAL A 220 5.17 5.05 -2.21
N ILE A 221 5.23 6.38 -2.23
CA ILE A 221 6.31 7.15 -2.88
C ILE A 221 7.67 6.83 -2.25
N LYS A 222 7.73 6.79 -0.91
CA LYS A 222 8.96 6.45 -0.18
C LYS A 222 9.44 5.04 -0.55
N SER A 223 8.53 4.08 -0.57
CA SER A 223 8.82 2.69 -0.95
C SER A 223 9.33 2.60 -2.39
N LEU A 224 8.63 3.22 -3.33
CA LEU A 224 8.97 3.25 -4.75
C LEU A 224 10.36 3.87 -4.99
N THR A 225 10.68 4.95 -4.27
CA THR A 225 11.98 5.62 -4.35
C THR A 225 13.12 4.70 -3.88
N ALA A 226 12.95 4.03 -2.74
CA ALA A 226 13.93 3.10 -2.20
C ALA A 226 14.13 1.89 -3.13
N ILE A 227 13.04 1.32 -3.67
CA ILE A 227 13.08 0.19 -4.62
C ILE A 227 13.84 0.59 -5.89
N ARG A 228 13.47 1.72 -6.53
CA ARG A 228 14.14 2.22 -7.74
C ARG A 228 15.62 2.48 -7.53
N LYS A 229 16.00 3.00 -6.37
CA LYS A 229 17.40 3.20 -6.00
C LYS A 229 18.14 1.86 -5.91
N SER A 230 17.54 0.85 -5.26
CA SER A 230 18.13 -0.49 -5.13
C SER A 230 18.31 -1.18 -6.50
N ILE A 231 17.30 -1.12 -7.38
CA ILE A 231 17.38 -1.66 -8.74
C ILE A 231 18.54 -1.03 -9.52
N LYS A 232 18.70 0.30 -9.47
CA LYS A 232 19.79 1.01 -10.15
C LYS A 232 21.19 0.63 -9.66
N VAL A 233 21.33 0.25 -8.39
CA VAL A 233 22.61 -0.17 -7.82
C VAL A 233 22.95 -1.62 -8.19
N LYS A 234 21.92 -2.45 -8.45
CA LYS A 234 22.06 -3.88 -8.74
C LYS A 234 22.13 -4.21 -10.24
N LYS A 235 21.74 -3.28 -11.12
CA LYS A 235 21.94 -3.36 -12.58
C LYS A 235 23.32 -2.84 -12.96
#